data_AF-A0A382FLS9-F1
#
_entry.id   AF-A0A382FLS9-F1
#
_cell.length_a   1.000
_cell.length_b   1.000
_cell.length_c   1.000
_cell.angle_alpha   90.00
_cell.angle_beta   90.00
_cell.angle_gamma   90.00
#
_symmetry.space_group_name_H-M   'P 1'
#
loop_
_entity.id
_entity.type
_entity.pdbx_description
1 polymer ?
#
loop_
_entity_poly.entity_id
_entity_poly.type
_entity_poly.pdbx_seq_one_letter_code
_entity_poly.pdbx_strand_id
1 'polypeptide(L)'
;MNIVKYLNYKISFYKILLLFWGLFWLLNGMDKFFNGTFVPNPNPYATKSIIYNMDGEQVYKIQPVEPYGWFGVNRDAKMVGYFKRINLPKWLAIFCLYTIATIESMLGFSLLLVLFLGKIHSDWNRLNMKMVIGIFFAFSIFDILFGDRMELWEHGTFLILATIHYIYFLFAMPGEAFDVLKEGLYNKTKEQLSK
;
A
#
# COMPACT_ATOMS: atom_id res chain seq x y z
N MET A 1 25.96 -20.73 20.32
CA MET A 1 25.67 -19.99 19.08
C MET A 1 25.55 -18.51 19.42
N ASN A 2 26.36 -17.64 18.81
CA ASN A 2 26.33 -16.19 19.11
C ASN A 2 24.97 -15.61 18.69
N ILE A 3 24.21 -15.06 19.64
CA ILE A 3 22.86 -14.52 19.44
C ILE A 3 22.83 -13.48 18.33
N VAL A 4 23.87 -12.65 18.21
CA VAL A 4 23.99 -11.62 17.18
C VAL A 4 24.10 -12.25 15.79
N LYS A 5 24.92 -13.31 15.64
CA LYS A 5 25.04 -14.04 14.37
C LYS A 5 23.74 -14.75 13.99
N TYR A 6 23.04 -15.33 14.98
CA TYR A 6 21.74 -15.98 14.75
C TYR A 6 20.68 -14.97 14.27
N LEU A 7 20.59 -13.82 14.94
CA LEU A 7 19.65 -12.76 14.57
C LEU A 7 19.96 -12.17 13.20
N ASN A 8 21.23 -11.89 12.88
CA ASN A 8 21.62 -11.41 11.55
C ASN A 8 21.27 -12.39 10.43
N TYR A 9 21.38 -13.70 10.68
CA TYR A 9 21.02 -14.72 9.70
C TYR A 9 19.50 -14.84 9.51
N LYS A 10 18.72 -14.72 10.61
CA LYS A 10 17.25 -14.87 10.57
C LYS A 10 16.54 -13.62 10.06
N ILE A 11 16.98 -12.44 10.51
CA ILE A 11 16.43 -11.13 10.17
C ILE A 11 17.13 -10.63 8.92
N SER A 12 16.62 -11.07 7.77
CA SER A 12 17.05 -10.51 6.49
C SER A 12 16.26 -9.24 6.22
N PHE A 13 16.96 -8.15 5.86
CA PHE A 13 16.33 -6.89 5.44
C PHE A 13 15.30 -7.11 4.34
N TYR A 14 15.57 -8.04 3.44
CA TYR A 14 14.65 -8.45 2.40
C TYR A 14 13.31 -9.00 2.94
N LYS A 15 13.35 -9.85 3.97
CA LYS A 15 12.12 -10.39 4.59
C LYS A 15 11.31 -9.28 5.27
N ILE A 16 12.00 -8.28 5.83
CA ILE A 16 11.37 -7.09 6.38
C ILE A 16 10.66 -6.30 5.27
N LEU A 17 11.29 -6.11 4.11
CA LEU A 17 10.68 -5.40 2.98
C LEU A 17 9.45 -6.13 2.43
N LEU A 18 9.51 -7.45 2.26
CA LEU A 18 8.34 -8.22 1.85
C LEU A 18 7.21 -8.15 2.87
N LEU A 19 7.54 -8.27 4.16
CA LEU A 19 6.55 -8.17 5.22
C LEU A 19 5.91 -6.79 5.22
N PHE A 20 6.71 -5.74 5.10
CA PHE A 20 6.24 -4.35 5.01
C PHE A 20 5.27 -4.18 3.83
N TRP A 21 5.67 -4.52 2.60
CA TRP A 21 4.81 -4.32 1.43
C TRP A 21 3.58 -5.24 1.45
N GLY A 22 3.73 -6.47 1.94
CA GLY A 22 2.63 -7.41 2.10
C GLY A 22 1.57 -6.90 3.06
N LEU A 23 1.98 -6.43 4.25
CA LEU A 23 1.07 -5.83 5.22
C LEU A 23 0.52 -4.49 4.75
N PHE A 24 1.35 -3.65 4.14
CA PHE A 24 0.94 -2.36 3.60
C PHE A 24 -0.23 -2.52 2.63
N TRP A 25 -0.09 -3.35 1.60
CA TRP A 25 -1.14 -3.53 0.60
C TRP A 25 -2.35 -4.29 1.13
N LEU A 26 -2.13 -5.29 1.99
CA LEU A 26 -3.23 -6.04 2.59
C LEU A 26 -4.10 -5.12 3.44
N LEU A 27 -3.48 -4.37 4.35
CA LEU A 27 -4.18 -3.45 5.25
C LEU A 27 -4.81 -2.28 4.49
N ASN A 28 -4.15 -1.72 3.48
CA ASN A 28 -4.71 -0.64 2.67
C ASN A 28 -5.95 -1.09 1.88
N GLY A 29 -5.92 -2.31 1.33
CA GLY A 29 -7.08 -2.89 0.66
C GLY A 29 -8.21 -3.20 1.65
N MET A 30 -7.87 -3.81 2.79
CA MET A 30 -8.83 -4.10 3.86
C MET A 30 -9.48 -2.82 4.41
N ASP A 31 -8.76 -1.71 4.53
CA ASP A 31 -9.31 -0.46 5.06
C ASP A 31 -10.56 0.01 4.30
N LYS A 32 -10.59 -0.25 2.98
CA LYS A 32 -11.69 0.16 2.11
C LYS A 32 -12.94 -0.67 2.36
N PHE A 33 -12.78 -1.95 2.72
CA PHE A 33 -13.87 -2.82 3.13
C PHE A 33 -14.37 -2.51 4.55
N PHE A 34 -13.46 -2.12 5.46
CA PHE A 34 -13.79 -1.77 6.85
C PHE A 34 -13.91 -0.26 7.04
N ASN A 35 -14.75 0.35 6.22
CA ASN A 35 -14.89 1.79 6.11
C ASN A 35 -15.40 2.44 7.41
N GLY A 36 -14.84 3.58 7.80
CA GLY A 36 -15.32 4.34 8.95
C GLY A 36 -16.62 5.09 8.66
N THR A 37 -17.42 5.34 9.70
CA THR A 37 -18.61 6.20 9.62
C THR A 37 -18.33 7.55 10.25
N PHE A 38 -18.85 8.64 9.67
CA PHE A 38 -18.77 9.95 10.32
C PHE A 38 -19.69 9.98 11.53
N VAL A 39 -19.12 10.21 12.71
CA VAL A 39 -19.86 10.40 13.95
C VAL A 39 -19.65 11.81 14.47
N PRO A 40 -20.65 12.42 15.11
CA PRO A 40 -20.46 13.69 15.82
C PRO A 40 -19.32 13.57 16.83
N ASN A 41 -18.40 14.53 16.81
CA ASN A 41 -17.31 14.64 17.77
C ASN A 41 -17.72 15.60 18.89
N PRO A 42 -18.13 15.10 20.08
CA PRO A 42 -18.52 15.95 21.21
C PRO A 42 -17.32 16.54 21.96
N ASN A 43 -16.10 16.10 21.65
CA ASN A 43 -14.92 16.43 22.44
C ASN A 43 -14.64 17.94 22.49
N PRO A 44 -14.08 18.44 23.60
CA PRO A 44 -13.85 19.87 23.80
C PRO A 44 -12.77 20.45 22.88
N TYR A 45 -11.85 19.62 22.37
CA TYR A 45 -10.81 20.05 21.43
C TYR A 45 -11.30 20.17 19.98
N ALA A 46 -12.50 19.68 19.67
CA ALA A 46 -13.03 19.73 18.32
C ALA A 46 -13.55 21.15 18.01
N THR A 47 -13.10 21.72 16.89
CA THR A 47 -13.52 23.05 16.46
C THR A 47 -15.03 23.07 16.17
N LYS A 48 -15.77 23.89 16.93
CA LYS A 48 -17.22 24.09 16.77
C LYS A 48 -17.46 25.39 15.99
N SER A 49 -18.42 25.38 15.08
CA SER A 49 -18.84 26.60 14.37
C SER A 49 -20.23 27.00 14.80
N ILE A 50 -20.43 28.30 15.01
CA ILE A 50 -21.72 28.89 15.37
C ILE A 50 -22.08 29.90 14.29
N ILE A 51 -23.31 29.82 13.77
CA ILE A 51 -23.85 30.79 12.82
C ILE A 51 -24.76 31.75 13.59
N TYR A 52 -24.46 33.04 13.49
CA TYR A 52 -25.31 34.13 13.97
C TYR A 52 -26.14 34.72 12.83
N ASN A 53 -27.37 35.16 13.11
CA ASN A 53 -28.10 36.04 12.18
C ASN A 53 -27.52 37.47 12.24
N MET A 54 -28.03 38.35 11.37
CA MET A 54 -27.64 39.77 11.34
C MET A 54 -28.01 40.51 12.64
N ASP A 55 -28.94 39.97 13.42
CA ASP A 55 -29.39 40.51 14.71
C ASP A 55 -28.54 40.01 15.90
N GLY A 56 -27.51 39.19 15.64
CA GLY A 56 -26.61 38.66 16.66
C GLY A 56 -27.14 37.46 17.45
N GLU A 57 -28.28 36.89 17.06
CA GLU A 57 -28.84 35.67 17.65
C GLU A 57 -28.19 34.42 17.05
N GLN A 58 -27.86 33.46 17.90
CA GLN A 58 -27.35 32.16 17.48
C GLN A 58 -28.47 31.35 16.79
N VAL A 59 -28.31 31.05 15.50
CA VAL A 59 -29.30 30.31 14.73
C VAL A 59 -28.95 28.83 14.61
N TYR A 60 -27.66 28.51 14.41
CA TYR A 60 -27.20 27.13 14.25
C TYR A 60 -25.88 26.86 14.95
N LYS A 61 -25.76 25.66 15.50
CA LYS A 61 -24.51 25.09 16.01
C LYS A 61 -24.10 23.93 15.11
N ILE A 62 -22.98 24.06 14.42
CA ILE A 62 -22.41 22.99 13.61
C ILE A 62 -21.50 22.17 14.51
N GLN A 63 -21.87 20.90 14.70
CA GLN A 63 -21.05 19.96 15.45
C GLN A 63 -20.02 19.32 14.49
N PRO A 64 -18.71 19.39 14.79
CA PRO A 64 -17.71 18.70 14.00
C PRO A 64 -17.99 17.20 13.99
N VAL A 65 -17.70 16.55 12.87
CA VAL A 65 -17.75 15.09 12.73
C VAL A 65 -16.34 14.54 12.60
N GLU A 66 -16.09 13.36 13.15
CA GLU A 66 -14.87 12.60 12.94
C GLU A 66 -15.19 11.21 12.40
N PRO A 67 -14.34 10.63 11.56
CA PRO A 67 -14.49 9.25 11.13
C PRO A 67 -14.23 8.29 12.31
N TYR A 68 -15.21 7.44 12.61
CA TYR A 68 -15.11 6.37 13.60
C TYR A 68 -15.10 5.00 12.91
N GLY A 69 -14.10 4.18 13.23
CA GLY A 69 -13.87 2.86 12.63
C GLY A 69 -12.40 2.44 12.72
N TRP A 70 -12.10 1.21 12.31
CA TRP A 70 -10.76 0.61 12.45
C TRP A 70 -9.62 1.42 11.83
N PHE A 71 -9.90 2.17 10.77
CA PHE A 71 -8.89 2.89 10.00
C PHE A 71 -9.09 4.41 9.97
N GLY A 72 -10.01 4.94 10.78
CA GLY A 72 -10.15 6.40 10.99
C GLY A 72 -10.38 7.24 9.72
N VAL A 73 -10.90 6.64 8.64
CA VAL A 73 -11.18 7.33 7.36
C VAL A 73 -12.47 6.78 6.76
N ASN A 74 -13.23 7.63 6.07
CA ASN A 74 -14.34 7.21 5.21
C ASN A 74 -13.91 7.30 3.73
N ARG A 75 -13.44 6.17 3.19
CA ARG A 75 -12.95 6.02 1.81
C ARG A 75 -14.06 6.18 0.77
N ASP A 76 -15.28 5.80 1.10
CA ASP A 76 -16.42 5.91 0.17
C ASP A 76 -16.71 7.38 -0.11
N ALA A 77 -16.85 8.17 0.96
CA ALA A 77 -17.12 9.59 0.87
C ALA A 77 -16.01 10.32 0.10
N LYS A 78 -14.75 9.96 0.34
CA LYS A 78 -13.60 10.53 -0.36
C LYS A 78 -13.64 10.21 -1.87
N MET A 79 -13.78 8.94 -2.24
CA MET A 79 -13.81 8.51 -3.64
C MET A 79 -15.02 9.06 -4.40
N VAL A 80 -16.20 9.05 -3.77
CA VAL A 80 -17.41 9.68 -4.31
C VAL A 80 -17.21 11.17 -4.49
N GLY A 81 -16.49 11.83 -3.58
CA GLY A 81 -16.09 13.23 -3.70
C GLY A 81 -15.28 13.51 -4.96
N TYR A 82 -14.26 12.71 -5.25
CA TYR A 82 -13.46 12.85 -6.48
C TYR A 82 -14.30 12.67 -7.75
N PHE A 83 -15.14 11.63 -7.80
CA PHE A 83 -15.98 11.36 -8.97
C PHE A 83 -17.06 12.42 -9.18
N LYS A 84 -17.60 12.99 -8.10
CA LYS A 84 -18.58 14.07 -8.18
C LYS A 84 -17.99 15.35 -8.82
N ARG A 85 -16.70 15.64 -8.62
CA ARG A 85 -16.04 16.82 -9.23
C ARG A 85 -16.03 16.79 -10.75
N ILE A 86 -16.08 15.59 -11.34
CA ILE A 86 -16.09 15.35 -12.79
C ILE A 86 -17.45 14.84 -13.28
N ASN A 87 -18.51 15.04 -12.49
CA ASN A 87 -19.88 14.67 -12.82
C ASN A 87 -20.09 13.17 -13.10
N LEU A 88 -19.29 12.29 -12.49
CA LEU A 88 -19.46 10.84 -12.57
C LEU A 88 -20.39 10.32 -11.46
N PRO A 89 -21.16 9.25 -11.73
CA PRO A 89 -22.14 8.74 -10.78
C PRO A 89 -21.48 7.99 -9.61
N LYS A 90 -22.14 8.05 -8.45
CA LYS A 90 -21.69 7.40 -7.19
C LYS A 90 -21.37 5.92 -7.36
N TRP A 91 -22.22 5.17 -8.08
CA TRP A 91 -22.04 3.72 -8.22
C TRP A 91 -20.71 3.36 -8.88
N LEU A 92 -20.25 4.18 -9.83
CA LEU A 92 -18.98 3.97 -10.51
C LEU A 92 -17.79 4.23 -9.57
N ALA A 93 -17.88 5.27 -8.74
CA ALA A 93 -16.87 5.57 -7.73
C ALA A 93 -16.68 4.40 -6.74
N ILE A 94 -17.79 3.85 -6.25
CA ILE A 94 -17.81 2.73 -5.32
C ILE A 94 -17.29 1.44 -5.99
N PHE A 95 -17.71 1.19 -7.24
CA PHE A 95 -17.20 0.07 -8.01
C PHE A 95 -15.68 0.14 -8.20
N CYS A 96 -15.16 1.30 -8.61
CA CYS A 96 -13.71 1.51 -8.74
C CYS A 96 -12.99 1.32 -7.40
N LEU A 97 -13.53 1.86 -6.30
CA LEU A 97 -12.94 1.75 -4.97
C LEU A 97 -12.76 0.31 -4.53
N TYR A 98 -13.80 -0.51 -4.62
CA TYR A 98 -13.75 -1.90 -4.18
C TYR A 98 -13.00 -2.81 -5.16
N THR A 99 -12.95 -2.46 -6.44
CA THR A 99 -12.08 -3.13 -7.41
C THR A 99 -10.60 -2.93 -7.03
N ILE A 100 -10.22 -1.68 -6.73
CA ILE A 100 -8.86 -1.35 -6.26
C ILE A 100 -8.58 -2.07 -4.93
N ALA A 101 -9.52 -2.02 -3.97
CA ALA A 101 -9.39 -2.69 -2.67
C ALA A 101 -9.09 -4.19 -2.83
N THR A 102 -9.79 -4.86 -3.77
CA THR A 102 -9.58 -6.27 -4.06
C THR A 102 -8.17 -6.51 -4.62
N ILE A 103 -7.73 -5.69 -5.59
CA ILE A 103 -6.39 -5.80 -6.19
C ILE A 103 -5.30 -5.61 -5.12
N GLU A 104 -5.44 -4.60 -4.27
CA GLU A 104 -4.50 -4.32 -3.18
C GLU A 104 -4.43 -5.47 -2.17
N SER A 105 -5.59 -5.98 -1.73
CA SER A 105 -5.63 -7.12 -0.81
C SER A 105 -5.02 -8.39 -1.42
N MET A 106 -5.29 -8.67 -2.70
CA MET A 106 -4.69 -9.80 -3.41
C MET A 106 -3.17 -9.65 -3.55
N LEU A 107 -2.68 -8.45 -3.85
CA LEU A 107 -1.25 -8.19 -3.93
C LEU A 107 -0.56 -8.36 -2.57
N GLY A 108 -1.16 -7.80 -1.52
CA GLY A 108 -0.66 -7.95 -0.15
C GLY A 108 -0.58 -9.42 0.27
N PHE A 109 -1.65 -10.18 0.02
CA PHE A 109 -1.68 -11.62 0.29
C PHE A 109 -0.63 -12.39 -0.53
N SER A 110 -0.47 -12.06 -1.81
CA SER A 110 0.54 -12.67 -2.69
C SER A 110 1.97 -12.47 -2.18
N LEU A 111 2.32 -11.26 -1.73
CA LEU A 111 3.63 -10.95 -1.15
C LEU A 111 3.88 -11.72 0.15
N LEU A 112 2.86 -11.83 1.01
CA LEU A 112 2.95 -12.61 2.24
C LEU A 112 3.09 -14.11 1.96
N LEU A 113 2.37 -14.65 0.97
CA LEU A 113 2.54 -16.04 0.54
C LEU A 113 3.96 -16.32 0.06
N VAL A 114 4.56 -15.43 -0.73
CA VAL A 114 5.98 -15.58 -1.13
C VAL A 114 6.89 -15.63 0.08
N LEU A 115 6.67 -14.76 1.06
CA LEU A 115 7.45 -14.71 2.30
C LEU A 115 7.34 -16.01 3.09
N PHE A 116 6.11 -16.52 3.30
CA PHE A 116 5.86 -17.72 4.10
C PHE A 116 6.27 -19.01 3.41
N LEU A 117 6.09 -19.11 2.09
CA LEU A 117 6.51 -20.28 1.30
C LEU A 117 8.01 -20.29 0.98
N GLY A 118 8.74 -19.23 1.32
CA GLY A 118 10.18 -19.12 1.07
C GLY A 118 10.57 -19.03 -0.41
N LYS A 119 9.61 -18.79 -1.32
CA LYS A 119 9.82 -18.68 -2.78
C LYS A 119 10.35 -17.31 -3.19
N ILE A 120 11.36 -16.87 -2.47
CA ILE A 120 11.86 -15.50 -2.45
C ILE A 120 12.47 -15.08 -3.81
N HIS A 121 13.20 -15.97 -4.48
CA HIS A 121 13.83 -15.70 -5.79
C HIS A 121 12.91 -15.88 -7.00
N SER A 122 11.64 -16.25 -6.77
CA SER A 122 10.72 -16.58 -7.86
C SER A 122 10.38 -15.39 -8.75
N ASP A 123 10.14 -15.66 -10.03
CA ASP A 123 9.65 -14.66 -10.99
C ASP A 123 8.28 -14.09 -10.58
N TRP A 124 7.47 -14.89 -9.87
CA TRP A 124 6.22 -14.45 -9.26
C TRP A 124 6.42 -13.26 -8.32
N ASN A 125 7.48 -13.29 -7.53
CA ASN A 125 7.77 -12.23 -6.60
C ASN A 125 8.30 -10.97 -7.31
N ARG A 126 9.08 -11.14 -8.39
CA ARG A 126 9.46 -10.03 -9.27
C ARG A 126 8.23 -9.36 -9.87
N LEU A 127 7.24 -10.15 -10.28
CA LEU A 127 5.96 -9.63 -10.75
C LEU A 127 5.24 -8.86 -9.65
N ASN A 128 5.12 -9.40 -8.43
CA ASN A 128 4.51 -8.69 -7.31
C ASN A 128 5.16 -7.32 -7.07
N MET A 129 6.50 -7.24 -7.04
CA MET A 129 7.19 -5.96 -6.84
C MET A 129 6.95 -4.97 -7.99
N LYS A 130 6.86 -5.44 -9.24
CA LYS A 130 6.44 -4.60 -10.38
C LYS A 130 5.00 -4.12 -10.22
N MET A 131 4.10 -4.95 -9.71
CA MET A 131 2.72 -4.57 -9.43
C MET A 131 2.63 -3.50 -8.34
N VAL A 132 3.45 -3.58 -7.28
CA VAL A 132 3.55 -2.51 -6.26
C VAL A 132 3.84 -1.16 -6.93
N ILE A 133 4.86 -1.13 -7.80
CA ILE A 133 5.25 0.08 -8.54
C ILE A 133 4.12 0.53 -9.48
N GLY A 134 3.54 -0.41 -10.22
CA GLY A 134 2.47 -0.14 -11.19
C GLY A 134 1.22 0.45 -10.56
N ILE A 135 0.82 -0.02 -9.37
CA ILE A 135 -0.34 0.53 -8.65
C ILE A 135 -0.06 1.96 -8.19
N PHE A 136 1.10 2.24 -7.58
CA PHE A 136 1.43 3.61 -7.19
C PHE A 136 1.52 4.56 -8.37
N PHE A 137 2.06 4.09 -9.50
CA PHE A 137 2.09 4.85 -10.73
C PHE A 137 0.68 5.18 -11.23
N ALA A 138 -0.24 4.20 -11.20
CA ALA A 138 -1.63 4.42 -11.57
C ALA A 138 -2.35 5.38 -10.61
N PHE A 139 -2.08 5.30 -9.30
CA PHE A 139 -2.60 6.24 -8.31
C PHE A 139 -2.08 7.66 -8.55
N SER A 140 -0.79 7.83 -8.86
CA SER A 140 -0.25 9.16 -9.19
C SER A 140 -0.95 9.77 -10.41
N ILE A 141 -1.24 8.98 -11.45
CA ILE A 141 -2.03 9.44 -12.60
C ILE A 141 -3.43 9.85 -12.15
N PHE A 142 -4.09 9.01 -11.34
CA PHE A 142 -5.42 9.29 -10.81
C PHE A 142 -5.43 10.59 -10.00
N ASP A 143 -4.43 10.84 -9.15
CA ASP A 143 -4.37 12.04 -8.32
C ASP A 143 -4.11 13.31 -9.13
N ILE A 144 -3.35 13.20 -10.22
CA ILE A 144 -3.13 14.31 -11.16
C ILE A 144 -4.44 14.69 -11.85
N LEU A 145 -5.23 13.69 -12.25
CA LEU A 145 -6.45 13.89 -13.04
C LEU A 145 -7.68 14.24 -12.20
N PHE A 146 -7.83 13.62 -11.03
CA PHE A 146 -9.08 13.60 -10.27
C PHE A 146 -8.92 13.85 -8.77
N GLY A 147 -7.78 13.46 -8.21
CA GLY A 147 -7.51 13.51 -6.77
C GLY A 147 -7.08 14.88 -6.26
N ASP A 148 -6.19 14.88 -5.28
CA ASP A 148 -5.58 16.10 -4.74
C ASP A 148 -4.06 15.99 -4.65
N ARG A 149 -3.40 17.13 -4.43
CA ARG A 149 -1.94 17.22 -4.44
C ARG A 149 -1.29 16.58 -3.21
N MET A 150 -2.04 16.40 -2.13
CA MET A 150 -1.54 15.75 -0.92
C MET A 150 -1.44 14.24 -1.17
N GLU A 151 -2.47 13.61 -1.73
CA GLU A 151 -2.42 12.19 -2.11
C GLU A 151 -1.31 11.92 -3.15
N LEU A 152 -1.18 12.80 -4.14
CA LEU A 152 -0.12 12.67 -5.16
C LEU A 152 1.28 12.65 -4.53
N TRP A 153 1.49 13.48 -3.50
CA TRP A 153 2.76 13.54 -2.78
C TRP A 153 3.03 12.26 -1.99
N GLU A 154 2.01 11.74 -1.30
CA GLU A 154 2.10 10.49 -0.55
C GLU A 154 2.38 9.31 -1.48
N HIS A 155 1.56 9.13 -2.53
CA HIS A 155 1.75 8.05 -3.51
C HIS A 155 3.08 8.18 -4.26
N GLY A 156 3.51 9.40 -4.61
CA GLY A 156 4.81 9.65 -5.23
C GLY A 156 5.99 9.24 -4.34
N THR A 157 5.89 9.51 -3.03
CA THR A 157 6.89 9.07 -2.05
C THR A 157 6.99 7.55 -1.99
N PHE A 158 5.85 6.87 -1.94
CA PHE A 158 5.82 5.41 -1.94
C PHE A 158 6.29 4.80 -3.27
N LEU A 159 6.02 5.45 -4.40
CA LEU A 159 6.51 5.04 -5.72
C LEU A 159 8.04 5.04 -5.78
N ILE A 160 8.68 6.11 -5.30
CA ILE A 160 10.14 6.22 -5.22
C ILE A 160 10.69 5.11 -4.31
N LEU A 161 10.09 4.94 -3.13
CA LEU A 161 10.49 3.92 -2.17
C LEU A 161 10.36 2.50 -2.75
N ALA A 162 9.25 2.19 -3.42
CA ALA A 162 9.02 0.91 -4.09
C ALA A 162 10.05 0.66 -5.18
N THR A 163 10.41 1.68 -5.95
CA THR A 163 11.43 1.60 -7.00
C THR A 163 12.81 1.31 -6.41
N ILE A 164 13.22 2.00 -5.34
CA ILE A 164 14.49 1.74 -4.64
C ILE A 164 14.50 0.31 -4.09
N HIS A 165 13.42 -0.13 -3.45
CA HIS A 165 13.30 -1.49 -2.93
C HIS A 165 13.33 -2.55 -4.03
N TYR A 166 12.76 -2.27 -5.20
CA TYR A 166 12.84 -3.17 -6.35
C TYR A 166 14.26 -3.22 -6.94
N ILE A 167 14.98 -2.11 -6.98
CA ILE A 167 16.40 -2.12 -7.38
C ILE A 167 17.21 -2.97 -6.40
N TYR A 168 17.02 -2.79 -5.09
CA TYR A 168 17.64 -3.62 -4.07
C TYR A 168 17.31 -5.10 -4.26
N PHE A 169 16.04 -5.41 -4.57
CA PHE A 169 15.59 -6.76 -4.89
C PHE A 169 16.37 -7.37 -6.05
N LEU A 170 16.57 -6.61 -7.13
CA LEU A 170 17.30 -7.09 -8.31
C LEU A 170 18.75 -7.46 -8.00
N PHE A 171 19.41 -6.69 -7.13
CA PHE A 171 20.79 -6.93 -6.73
C PHE A 171 20.94 -8.03 -5.67
N ALA A 172 20.04 -8.07 -4.69
CA ALA A 172 20.11 -9.04 -3.60
C ALA A 172 19.70 -10.45 -4.06
N MET A 173 18.88 -10.56 -5.11
CA MET A 173 18.22 -11.79 -5.52
C MET A 173 18.14 -11.87 -7.04
N PRO A 174 19.26 -12.16 -7.72
CA PRO A 174 19.22 -12.43 -9.15
C PRO A 174 18.26 -13.60 -9.40
N GLY A 175 17.36 -13.48 -10.38
CA GLY A 175 16.17 -14.35 -10.50
C GLY A 175 16.50 -15.81 -10.80
N GLU A 176 15.48 -16.67 -10.90
CA GLU A 176 15.67 -18.13 -11.08
C GLU A 176 16.63 -18.50 -12.23
N ALA A 177 16.60 -17.76 -13.34
CA ALA A 177 17.52 -17.97 -14.45
C ALA A 177 19.01 -17.79 -14.07
N PHE A 178 19.31 -16.87 -13.15
CA PHE A 178 20.66 -16.69 -12.63
C PHE A 178 21.06 -17.81 -11.66
N ASP A 179 20.13 -18.26 -10.82
CA ASP A 179 20.39 -19.38 -9.90
C ASP A 179 20.74 -20.65 -10.69
N VAL A 180 20.00 -20.95 -11.76
CA VAL A 180 20.29 -22.05 -12.68
C VAL A 180 21.67 -21.90 -13.34
N LEU A 181 22.02 -20.69 -13.80
CA LEU A 181 23.31 -20.42 -14.41
C LEU A 181 24.47 -20.58 -13.41
N LYS A 182 24.29 -20.08 -12.17
CA LYS A 182 25.26 -20.20 -11.08
C LYS A 182 25.48 -21.67 -10.70
N GLU A 183 24.41 -22.44 -10.53
CA GLU A 183 24.50 -23.88 -10.23
C GLU A 183 25.17 -24.65 -11.37
N GLY A 184 24.83 -24.33 -12.63
CA GLY A 184 25.47 -24.92 -13.81
C GLY A 184 26.98 -24.64 -13.86
N LEU A 185 27.40 -23.40 -13.62
CA LEU A 185 28.81 -23.03 -13.55
C LEU A 185 29.53 -23.75 -12.40
N TYR A 186 28.91 -23.78 -11.21
CA TYR A 186 29.47 -24.46 -10.04
C TYR A 186 29.70 -25.95 -10.29
N ASN A 187 28.70 -26.65 -10.83
CA ASN A 187 28.79 -28.07 -11.13
C ASN A 187 29.87 -28.37 -12.18
N LYS A 188 29.93 -27.57 -13.25
CA LYS A 188 30.96 -27.70 -14.29
C LYS A 188 32.38 -27.50 -13.74
N THR A 189 32.56 -26.56 -12.82
CA THR A 189 33.85 -26.28 -12.18
C THR A 189 34.23 -27.41 -11.22
N LYS A 190 33.25 -27.94 -10.48
CA LYS A 190 33.44 -29.07 -9.57
C LYS A 190 33.87 -30.33 -10.33
N GLU A 191 33.27 -30.62 -11.47
CA GLU A 191 33.67 -31.75 -12.33
C GLU A 191 35.11 -31.61 -12.84
N GLN A 192 35.51 -30.40 -13.24
CA GLN A 192 36.88 -30.12 -13.70
C GLN A 192 37.93 -30.27 -12.58
N LEU A 193 37.59 -29.93 -11.33
CA LEU A 193 38.47 -30.08 -10.18
C LEU A 193 38.55 -31.52 -9.64
N SER A 194 37.61 -32.38 -10.03
CA SER A 194 37.56 -33.79 -9.62
C SER A 194 38.23 -34.76 -10.61
N LYS A 195 38.77 -34.25 -11.72
CA LYS A 195 39.58 -34.98 -12.70
C LYS A 195 41.06 -34.64 -12.51
#